data_AF-A0A7C4YRK8-F1
#
_entry.id   AF-A0A7C4YRK8-F1
#
_cell.length_a   1.000
_cell.length_b   1.000
_cell.length_c   1.000
_cell.angle_alpha   90.00
_cell.angle_beta   90.00
_cell.angle_gamma   90.00
#
_symmetry.space_group_name_H-M   'P 1'
#
loop_
_entity.id
_entity.type
_entity.pdbx_description
1 polymer ?
#
loop_
_entity_poly.entity_id
_entity_poly.type
_entity_poly.pdbx_seq_one_letter_code
_entity_poly.pdbx_strand_id
1 'polypeptide(L)'
;MFSRLKRYLSLWVEEREQVSYTIPEELRIITSLENLFLFIRYVLIFIVISLYITGIFPEGYLVFTIFFGCVMSHNLFVHSVLYLNKPELFTSPLSYALHLLSITSSILATGYENSPLFTGYMLFQFIYLLYSRKKSHPAVTTLIILILYNFSIIGAWSARGITYSSFVLLAQNGILIFSGITALILNFHYQYTKERLSEMEQELVYSQSVIKSIIESIRTPVIIFDETEIIVESNSHTLSLLNQSKNNLTGKRIRSLFFDDLMMADFLSLLKSTGELNTDAVLIAEDGTEIPVQFIVRRFYKNNKQF
;
A
#
# COMPACT_ATOMS: atom_id res chain seq x y z
N MET A 1 -15.90 -15.11 46.99
CA MET A 1 -16.32 -14.01 46.09
C MET A 1 -15.13 -13.20 45.56
N PHE A 2 -14.11 -12.89 46.38
CA PHE A 2 -12.89 -12.19 45.96
C PHE A 2 -11.97 -12.94 44.96
N SER A 3 -12.00 -14.28 44.92
CA SER A 3 -11.14 -15.05 44.00
C SER A 3 -11.61 -15.04 42.54
N ARG A 4 -12.92 -14.85 42.28
CA ARG A 4 -13.45 -14.70 40.92
C ARG A 4 -13.18 -13.31 40.34
N LEU A 5 -13.13 -12.28 41.19
CA LEU A 5 -12.79 -10.92 40.78
C LEU A 5 -11.31 -10.81 40.35
N LYS A 6 -10.41 -11.50 41.08
CA LYS A 6 -8.98 -11.54 40.74
C LYS A 6 -8.69 -12.25 39.41
N ARG A 7 -9.51 -13.25 39.05
CA ARG A 7 -9.43 -13.95 37.76
C ARG A 7 -9.96 -13.11 36.57
N TYR A 8 -10.91 -12.20 36.82
CA TYR A 8 -11.33 -11.20 35.83
C TYR A 8 -10.30 -10.07 35.69
N LEU A 9 -9.69 -9.63 36.79
CA LEU A 9 -8.62 -8.63 36.76
C LEU A 9 -7.31 -9.17 36.17
N SER A 10 -7.00 -10.47 36.34
CA SER A 10 -5.80 -11.07 35.73
C SER A 10 -5.94 -11.26 34.21
N LEU A 11 -7.17 -11.33 33.67
CA LEU A 11 -7.43 -11.28 32.22
C LEU A 11 -7.24 -9.86 31.65
N TRP A 12 -7.19 -8.84 32.50
CA TRP A 12 -6.96 -7.43 32.12
C TRP A 12 -5.49 -7.00 32.27
N VAL A 13 -4.66 -7.80 32.95
CA VAL A 13 -3.22 -7.57 33.20
C VAL A 13 -2.38 -8.58 32.43
N GLU A 14 -2.95 -9.19 31.38
CA GLU A 14 -2.13 -9.85 30.38
C GLU A 14 -1.40 -8.73 29.66
N GLU A 15 -0.14 -8.51 30.06
CA GLU A 15 0.88 -7.82 29.29
C GLU A 15 0.79 -8.42 27.89
N ARG A 16 0.01 -7.77 27.02
CA ARG A 16 -0.15 -8.20 25.65
C ARG A 16 1.23 -8.05 25.06
N GLU A 17 1.96 -9.17 25.01
CA GLU A 17 3.09 -9.34 24.13
C GLU A 17 2.70 -8.66 22.84
N GLN A 18 3.42 -7.59 22.51
CA GLN A 18 3.33 -6.97 21.20
C GLN A 18 3.87 -8.00 20.21
N VAL A 19 3.05 -9.00 19.90
CA VAL A 19 3.14 -9.70 18.64
C VAL A 19 2.94 -8.57 17.63
N SER A 20 4.07 -8.11 17.08
CA SER A 20 4.12 -7.18 15.97
C SER A 20 3.46 -7.87 14.78
N TYR A 21 2.14 -7.98 14.82
CA TYR A 21 1.33 -8.07 13.62
C TYR A 21 1.73 -6.84 12.83
N THR A 22 2.56 -7.05 11.82
CA THR A 22 2.80 -6.05 10.78
C THR A 22 1.43 -5.76 10.17
N ILE A 23 0.77 -4.73 10.71
CA ILE A 23 -0.47 -4.20 10.16
C ILE A 23 -0.17 -3.96 8.69
N PRO A 24 -0.94 -4.56 7.76
CA PRO A 24 -0.74 -4.33 6.34
C PRO A 24 -0.62 -2.83 6.09
N GLU A 25 0.34 -2.39 5.28
CA GLU A 25 0.61 -0.96 5.08
C GLU A 25 -0.66 -0.16 4.75
N GLU A 26 -1.61 -0.80 4.07
CA GLU A 26 -2.93 -0.27 3.74
C GLU A 26 -3.75 0.16 4.97
N LEU A 27 -3.82 -0.69 6.00
CA LEU A 27 -4.53 -0.41 7.25
C LEU A 27 -3.84 0.70 8.05
N ARG A 28 -2.51 0.84 7.93
CA ARG A 28 -1.75 1.94 8.53
C ARG A 28 -2.13 3.28 7.89
N ILE A 29 -2.23 3.32 6.56
CA ILE A 29 -2.67 4.52 5.83
C ILE A 29 -4.11 4.90 6.22
N ILE A 30 -5.03 3.94 6.24
CA ILE A 30 -6.44 4.18 6.64
C ILE A 30 -6.52 4.72 8.07
N THR A 31 -5.79 4.12 9.00
CA THR A 31 -5.78 4.58 10.41
C THR A 31 -5.23 6.00 10.52
N SER A 32 -4.18 6.34 9.76
CA SER A 32 -3.63 7.70 9.74
C SER A 32 -4.63 8.71 9.17
N LEU A 33 -5.38 8.34 8.13
CA LEU A 33 -6.43 9.18 7.56
C LEU A 33 -7.58 9.39 8.55
N GLU A 34 -8.03 8.35 9.24
CA GLU A 34 -9.11 8.47 10.23
C GLU A 34 -8.72 9.35 11.42
N ASN A 35 -7.47 9.26 11.88
CA ASN A 35 -6.97 10.15 12.94
C ASN A 35 -6.95 11.61 12.48
N LEU A 36 -6.55 11.87 11.23
CA LEU A 36 -6.60 13.21 10.65
C LEU A 36 -8.04 13.71 10.50
N PHE A 37 -8.97 12.88 10.03
CA PHE A 37 -10.38 13.25 9.95
C PHE A 37 -11.03 13.42 11.31
N LEU A 38 -10.63 12.65 12.31
CA LEU A 38 -11.07 12.82 13.69
C LEU A 38 -10.64 14.19 14.24
N PHE A 39 -9.38 14.57 14.02
CA PHE A 39 -8.89 15.90 14.38
C PHE A 39 -9.68 17.02 13.67
N ILE A 40 -9.86 16.91 12.35
CA ILE A 40 -10.64 17.88 11.57
C ILE A 40 -12.09 17.95 12.08
N ARG A 41 -12.73 16.82 12.37
CA ARG A 41 -14.10 16.77 12.93
C ARG A 41 -14.18 17.52 14.25
N TYR A 42 -13.22 17.37 15.16
CA TYR A 42 -13.21 18.11 16.41
C TYR A 42 -13.07 19.63 16.22
N VAL A 43 -12.19 20.05 15.31
CA VAL A 43 -12.05 21.47 14.96
C VAL A 43 -13.36 22.01 14.37
N LEU A 44 -14.00 21.27 13.46
CA LEU A 44 -15.28 21.65 12.87
C LEU A 44 -16.41 21.73 13.90
N ILE A 45 -16.48 20.79 14.85
CA ILE A 45 -17.46 20.83 15.94
C ILE A 45 -17.28 22.10 16.77
N PHE A 46 -16.04 22.45 17.13
CA PHE A 46 -15.77 23.66 17.91
C PHE A 46 -16.22 24.92 17.16
N ILE A 47 -15.91 25.01 15.86
CA ILE A 47 -16.35 26.12 15.01
C ILE A 47 -17.89 26.18 14.94
N VAL A 48 -18.56 25.06 14.69
CA VAL A 48 -20.02 25.01 14.55
C VAL A 48 -20.73 25.35 15.86
N ILE A 49 -20.24 24.85 17.01
CA ILE A 49 -20.77 25.23 18.33
C ILE A 49 -20.58 26.72 18.57
N SER A 50 -19.41 27.28 18.25
CA SER A 50 -19.16 28.72 18.40
C SER A 50 -20.13 29.55 17.55
N LEU A 51 -20.33 29.18 16.29
CA LEU A 51 -21.27 29.85 15.38
C LEU A 51 -22.71 29.74 15.89
N TYR A 52 -23.09 28.59 16.42
CA TYR A 52 -24.40 28.36 17.02
C TYR A 52 -24.64 29.27 18.24
N ILE A 53 -23.67 29.36 19.17
CA ILE A 53 -23.76 30.23 20.35
C ILE A 53 -23.88 31.70 19.97
N THR A 54 -23.16 32.13 18.92
CA THR A 54 -23.23 33.53 18.44
C THR A 54 -24.54 33.88 17.72
N GLY A 55 -25.43 32.90 17.49
CA GLY A 55 -26.70 33.13 16.79
C GLY A 55 -26.56 33.40 15.29
N ILE A 56 -25.36 33.24 14.73
CA ILE A 56 -25.07 33.40 13.30
C ILE A 56 -25.59 32.19 12.51
N PHE A 57 -25.84 31.07 13.18
CA PHE A 57 -26.28 29.85 12.53
C PHE A 57 -27.74 29.98 12.05
N PRO A 58 -28.00 29.95 10.74
CA PRO A 58 -29.32 30.25 10.18
C PRO A 58 -30.34 29.12 10.35
N GLU A 59 -29.90 27.95 10.83
CA GLU A 59 -30.69 26.73 10.85
C GLU A 59 -31.37 26.46 12.19
N GLY A 60 -32.59 25.92 12.13
CA GLY A 60 -33.37 25.58 13.32
C GLY A 60 -32.72 24.51 14.22
N TYR A 61 -33.07 24.55 15.51
CA TYR A 61 -32.56 23.66 16.57
C TYR A 61 -32.57 22.17 16.20
N LEU A 62 -33.61 21.72 15.49
CA LEU A 62 -33.77 20.33 15.08
C LEU A 62 -32.64 19.88 14.14
N VAL A 63 -32.31 20.68 13.13
CA VAL A 63 -31.27 20.35 12.14
C VAL A 63 -29.89 20.31 12.79
N PHE A 64 -29.62 21.28 13.67
CA PHE A 64 -28.39 21.30 14.45
C PHE A 64 -28.25 20.05 15.33
N THR A 65 -29.33 19.62 16.00
CA THR A 65 -29.33 18.43 16.86
C THR A 65 -29.04 17.15 16.07
N ILE A 66 -29.65 17.02 14.88
CA ILE A 66 -29.39 15.87 13.98
C ILE A 66 -27.93 15.87 13.53
N PHE A 67 -27.43 17.01 13.06
CA PHE A 67 -26.02 17.16 12.66
C PHE A 67 -25.06 16.78 13.79
N PHE A 68 -25.25 17.37 14.98
CA PHE A 68 -24.40 17.09 16.12
C PHE A 68 -24.45 15.61 16.52
N GLY A 69 -25.64 15.00 16.53
CA GLY A 69 -25.83 13.58 16.81
C GLY A 69 -25.10 12.67 15.81
N CYS A 70 -25.19 12.96 14.52
CA CYS A 70 -24.49 12.21 13.47
C CYS A 70 -22.97 12.29 13.62
N VAL A 71 -22.42 13.50 13.83
CA VAL A 71 -20.97 13.68 13.99
C VAL A 71 -20.46 13.04 15.29
N MET A 72 -21.20 13.17 16.40
CA MET A 72 -20.85 12.52 17.67
C MET A 72 -20.87 11.00 17.56
N SER A 73 -21.88 10.43 16.91
CA SER A 73 -21.97 8.98 16.66
C SER A 73 -20.76 8.49 15.86
N HIS A 74 -20.36 9.24 14.84
CA HIS A 74 -19.18 8.92 14.05
C HIS A 74 -17.89 9.00 14.88
N ASN A 75 -17.70 10.04 15.69
CA ASN A 75 -16.53 10.15 16.55
C ASN A 75 -16.47 9.01 17.58
N LEU A 76 -17.62 8.64 18.16
CA LEU A 76 -17.72 7.51 19.08
C LEU A 76 -17.32 6.20 18.40
N PHE A 77 -17.76 5.98 17.16
CA PHE A 77 -17.35 4.83 16.36
C PHE A 77 -15.83 4.81 16.14
N VAL A 78 -15.23 5.92 15.69
CA VAL A 78 -13.79 5.99 15.44
C VAL A 78 -12.99 5.71 16.71
N HIS A 79 -13.35 6.33 17.84
CA HIS A 79 -12.73 6.05 19.13
C HIS A 79 -12.90 4.61 19.56
N SER A 80 -14.07 4.01 19.33
CA SER A 80 -14.32 2.60 19.65
C SER A 80 -13.42 1.68 18.82
N VAL A 81 -13.23 1.98 17.54
CA VAL A 81 -12.35 1.20 16.64
C VAL A 81 -10.89 1.30 17.08
N LEU A 82 -10.42 2.49 17.42
CA LEU A 82 -9.05 2.73 17.91
C LEU A 82 -8.81 2.08 19.28
N TYR A 83 -9.77 2.20 20.20
CA TYR A 83 -9.70 1.60 21.53
C TYR A 83 -9.70 0.06 21.48
N LEU A 84 -10.52 -0.53 20.60
CA LEU A 84 -10.58 -1.98 20.41
C LEU A 84 -9.41 -2.52 19.58
N ASN A 85 -8.56 -1.65 19.01
CA ASN A 85 -7.46 -1.98 18.12
C ASN A 85 -7.87 -2.89 16.94
N LYS A 86 -9.01 -2.57 16.32
CA LYS A 86 -9.59 -3.34 15.19
C LYS A 86 -9.73 -2.47 13.94
N PRO A 87 -8.61 -2.04 13.30
CA PRO A 87 -8.65 -1.09 12.17
C PRO A 87 -9.42 -1.62 10.95
N GLU A 88 -9.63 -2.94 10.86
CA GLU A 88 -10.49 -3.56 9.83
C GLU A 88 -11.91 -2.99 9.82
N LEU A 89 -12.42 -2.58 10.98
CA LEU A 89 -13.76 -1.98 11.11
C LEU A 89 -13.91 -0.66 10.34
N PHE A 90 -12.82 0.06 10.02
CA PHE A 90 -12.90 1.25 9.18
C PHE A 90 -13.35 0.94 7.75
N THR A 91 -13.13 -0.28 7.26
CA THR A 91 -13.59 -0.74 5.95
C THR A 91 -15.01 -1.32 5.96
N SER A 92 -15.66 -1.36 7.14
CA SER A 92 -17.00 -1.92 7.28
C SER A 92 -18.09 -1.05 6.62
N PRO A 93 -19.23 -1.65 6.23
CA PRO A 93 -20.39 -0.90 5.74
C PRO A 93 -20.93 0.13 6.74
N LEU A 94 -20.75 -0.12 8.05
CA LEU A 94 -21.14 0.81 9.11
C LEU A 94 -20.31 2.09 9.06
N SER A 95 -18.99 1.97 8.91
CA SER A 95 -18.09 3.11 8.71
C SER A 95 -18.51 3.94 7.50
N TYR A 96 -18.76 3.27 6.37
CA TYR A 96 -19.26 3.92 5.14
C TYR A 96 -20.55 4.72 5.39
N ALA A 97 -21.53 4.12 6.07
CA ALA A 97 -22.80 4.79 6.39
C ALA A 97 -22.60 6.00 7.32
N LEU A 98 -21.73 5.91 8.33
CA LEU A 98 -21.44 7.00 9.26
C LEU A 98 -20.75 8.18 8.57
N HIS A 99 -19.80 7.92 7.67
CA HIS A 99 -19.18 8.96 6.83
C HIS A 99 -20.24 9.67 5.97
N LEU A 100 -21.06 8.89 5.27
CA LEU A 100 -22.10 9.42 4.40
C LEU A 100 -23.11 10.28 5.18
N LEU A 101 -23.64 9.77 6.29
CA LEU A 101 -24.59 10.50 7.16
C LEU A 101 -23.97 11.76 7.76
N SER A 102 -22.70 11.72 8.15
CA SER A 102 -21.98 12.89 8.67
C SER A 102 -21.89 13.99 7.60
N ILE A 103 -21.57 13.64 6.35
CA ILE A 103 -21.48 14.61 5.25
C ILE A 103 -22.87 15.16 4.90
N THR A 104 -23.87 14.29 4.77
CA THR A 104 -25.24 14.71 4.46
C THR A 104 -25.81 15.65 5.51
N SER A 105 -25.67 15.30 6.79
CA SER A 105 -26.14 16.16 7.88
C SER A 105 -25.39 17.48 7.95
N SER A 106 -24.09 17.50 7.62
CA SER A 106 -23.31 18.75 7.51
C SER A 106 -23.88 19.67 6.43
N ILE A 107 -24.20 19.12 5.26
CA ILE A 107 -24.75 19.89 4.12
C ILE A 107 -26.11 20.50 4.48
N LEU A 108 -26.99 19.73 5.13
CA LEU A 108 -28.28 20.22 5.60
C LEU A 108 -28.10 21.36 6.62
N ALA A 109 -27.11 21.23 7.53
CA ALA A 109 -26.88 22.23 8.56
C ALA A 109 -26.23 23.52 8.05
N THR A 110 -25.54 23.54 6.90
CA THR A 110 -24.81 24.72 6.42
C THR A 110 -25.43 25.38 5.19
N GLY A 111 -26.71 25.10 4.88
CA GLY A 111 -27.45 25.81 3.82
C GLY A 111 -27.86 24.97 2.60
N TYR A 112 -28.01 23.65 2.75
CA TYR A 112 -28.62 22.75 1.76
C TYR A 112 -27.96 22.84 0.37
N GLU A 113 -28.69 23.38 -0.62
CA GLU A 113 -28.28 23.55 -2.01
C GLU A 113 -27.11 24.54 -2.16
N ASN A 114 -26.97 25.52 -1.27
CA ASN A 114 -25.89 26.51 -1.32
C ASN A 114 -24.71 26.16 -0.39
N SER A 115 -24.73 24.97 0.19
CA SER A 115 -23.70 24.55 1.15
C SER A 115 -22.33 24.38 0.46
N PRO A 116 -21.27 25.03 0.95
CA PRO A 116 -19.91 24.82 0.44
C PRO A 116 -19.36 23.42 0.80
N LEU A 117 -19.95 22.74 1.80
CA LEU A 117 -19.55 21.42 2.25
C LEU A 117 -19.96 20.28 1.31
N PHE A 118 -20.69 20.61 0.23
CA PHE A 118 -21.02 19.67 -0.84
C PHE A 118 -19.78 18.96 -1.42
N THR A 119 -18.65 19.64 -1.49
CA THR A 119 -17.36 19.07 -1.94
C THR A 119 -16.90 17.87 -1.11
N GLY A 120 -17.42 17.73 0.12
CA GLY A 120 -17.18 16.57 0.98
C GLY A 120 -17.61 15.24 0.34
N TYR A 121 -18.67 15.21 -0.48
CA TYR A 121 -19.05 14.01 -1.20
C TYR A 121 -18.02 13.57 -2.25
N MET A 122 -17.38 14.53 -2.93
CA MET A 122 -16.34 14.22 -3.92
C MET A 122 -15.11 13.66 -3.22
N LEU A 123 -14.65 14.32 -2.15
CA LEU A 123 -13.55 13.82 -1.33
C LEU A 123 -13.85 12.41 -0.81
N PHE A 124 -15.07 12.18 -0.33
CA PHE A 124 -15.50 10.87 0.14
C PHE A 124 -15.46 9.80 -0.96
N GLN A 125 -15.87 10.10 -2.20
CA GLN A 125 -15.74 9.16 -3.32
C GLN A 125 -14.29 8.71 -3.53
N PHE A 126 -13.33 9.65 -3.50
CA PHE A 126 -11.91 9.33 -3.66
C PHE A 126 -11.33 8.59 -2.45
N ILE A 127 -11.66 9.01 -1.23
CA ILE A 127 -11.21 8.34 0.00
C ILE A 127 -11.77 6.92 0.05
N TYR A 128 -13.02 6.71 -0.37
CA TYR A 128 -13.63 5.38 -0.38
C TYR A 128 -12.91 4.38 -1.31
N LEU A 129 -12.32 4.86 -2.42
CA LEU A 129 -11.45 4.01 -3.25
C LEU A 129 -10.26 3.45 -2.47
N LEU A 130 -9.72 4.21 -1.51
CA LEU A 130 -8.64 3.74 -0.62
C LEU A 130 -9.13 2.70 0.40
N TYR A 131 -10.37 2.82 0.86
CA TYR A 131 -10.94 1.94 1.88
C TYR A 131 -11.41 0.60 1.28
N SER A 132 -11.91 0.62 0.04
CA SER A 132 -12.52 -0.54 -0.62
C SER A 132 -11.59 -1.26 -1.62
N ARG A 133 -10.26 -1.13 -1.46
CA ARG A 133 -9.24 -1.61 -2.42
C ARG A 133 -9.42 -3.04 -2.95
N LYS A 134 -10.08 -3.94 -2.22
CA LYS A 134 -10.38 -5.32 -2.68
C LYS A 134 -11.66 -5.47 -3.51
N LYS A 135 -12.69 -4.64 -3.28
CA LYS A 135 -14.02 -4.75 -3.93
C LYS A 135 -14.66 -3.36 -4.13
N SER A 136 -13.90 -2.47 -4.76
CA SER A 136 -14.36 -1.10 -4.99
C SER A 136 -15.37 -1.05 -6.14
N HIS A 137 -16.56 -0.51 -5.86
CA HIS A 137 -17.62 -0.28 -6.84
C HIS A 137 -17.97 1.22 -6.92
N PRO A 138 -17.11 2.07 -7.50
CA PRO A 138 -17.29 3.52 -7.47
C PRO A 138 -18.57 4.00 -8.16
N ALA A 139 -19.09 3.24 -9.13
CA ALA A 139 -20.39 3.52 -9.75
C ALA A 139 -21.54 3.42 -8.73
N VAL A 140 -21.53 2.37 -7.89
CA VAL A 140 -22.56 2.16 -6.85
C VAL A 140 -22.45 3.22 -5.78
N THR A 141 -21.23 3.55 -5.33
CA THR A 141 -20.98 4.64 -4.38
C THR A 141 -21.50 5.97 -4.90
N THR A 142 -21.24 6.30 -6.16
CA THR A 142 -21.73 7.53 -6.80
C THR A 142 -23.25 7.55 -6.86
N LEU A 143 -23.88 6.43 -7.23
CA LEU A 143 -25.34 6.32 -7.29
C LEU A 143 -25.98 6.50 -5.90
N ILE A 144 -25.40 5.90 -4.86
CA ILE A 144 -25.87 6.08 -3.47
C ILE A 144 -25.75 7.54 -3.04
N ILE A 145 -24.62 8.19 -3.34
CA ILE A 145 -24.40 9.61 -3.01
C ILE A 145 -25.41 10.51 -3.73
N LEU A 146 -25.66 10.28 -5.02
CA LEU A 146 -26.64 11.03 -5.79
C LEU A 146 -28.05 10.87 -5.20
N ILE A 147 -28.47 9.64 -4.90
CA ILE A 147 -29.77 9.37 -4.29
C ILE A 147 -29.89 10.10 -2.96
N LEU A 148 -28.89 9.95 -2.08
CA LEU A 148 -28.94 10.55 -0.76
C LEU A 148 -28.91 12.07 -0.82
N TYR A 149 -28.10 12.65 -1.70
CA TYR A 149 -28.03 14.10 -1.90
C TYR A 149 -29.37 14.68 -2.34
N ASN A 150 -29.95 14.14 -3.41
CA ASN A 150 -31.23 14.63 -3.91
C ASN A 150 -32.37 14.40 -2.91
N PHE A 151 -32.40 13.25 -2.22
CA PHE A 151 -33.39 12.99 -1.18
C PHE A 151 -33.28 13.97 -0.02
N SER A 152 -32.05 14.31 0.39
CA SER A 152 -31.80 15.28 1.45
C SER A 152 -32.31 16.68 1.10
N ILE A 153 -32.16 17.11 -0.16
CA ILE A 153 -32.68 18.40 -0.64
C ILE A 153 -34.20 18.37 -0.76
N ILE A 154 -34.79 17.31 -1.31
CA ILE A 154 -36.26 17.16 -1.39
C ILE A 154 -36.87 17.21 0.01
N GLY A 155 -36.26 16.55 0.99
CA GLY A 155 -36.68 16.62 2.39
C GLY A 155 -36.63 18.05 2.95
N ALA A 156 -35.58 18.80 2.61
CA ALA A 156 -35.45 20.21 3.01
C ALA A 156 -36.51 21.10 2.36
N TRP A 157 -36.78 20.93 1.06
CA TRP A 157 -37.83 21.65 0.33
C TRP A 157 -39.22 21.37 0.91
N SER A 158 -39.50 20.12 1.28
CA SER A 158 -40.76 19.73 1.92
C SER A 158 -40.98 20.45 3.25
N ALA A 159 -39.92 20.63 4.04
CA ALA A 159 -40.02 21.25 5.36
C ALA A 159 -40.13 22.79 5.33
N ARG A 160 -39.66 23.45 4.26
CA ARG A 160 -39.42 24.92 4.26
C ARG A 160 -39.94 25.67 3.04
N GLY A 161 -40.53 24.95 2.10
CA GLY A 161 -40.98 25.49 0.83
C GLY A 161 -39.92 25.33 -0.27
N ILE A 162 -40.39 25.38 -1.51
CA ILE A 162 -39.57 25.20 -2.71
C ILE A 162 -38.81 26.49 -2.98
N THR A 163 -37.47 26.44 -2.90
CA THR A 163 -36.59 27.47 -3.42
C THR A 163 -36.23 27.13 -4.87
N TYR A 164 -36.47 28.05 -5.81
CA TYR A 164 -36.23 27.83 -7.24
C TYR A 164 -34.74 27.92 -7.65
N SER A 165 -33.82 27.34 -6.86
CA SER A 165 -32.39 27.27 -7.23
C SER A 165 -32.07 26.02 -8.06
N SER A 166 -32.89 25.78 -9.10
CA SER A 166 -32.78 24.57 -9.94
C SER A 166 -31.42 24.46 -10.65
N PHE A 167 -30.77 25.59 -10.94
CA PHE A 167 -29.48 25.60 -11.63
C PHE A 167 -28.31 25.11 -10.75
N VAL A 168 -28.27 25.52 -9.47
CA VAL A 168 -27.19 25.11 -8.55
C VAL A 168 -27.25 23.61 -8.30
N LEU A 169 -28.46 23.07 -8.09
CA LEU A 169 -28.68 21.64 -7.90
C LEU A 169 -28.28 20.82 -9.14
N LEU A 170 -28.62 21.29 -10.35
CA LEU A 170 -28.21 20.65 -11.60
C LEU A 170 -26.69 20.67 -11.75
N ALA A 171 -26.04 21.81 -11.50
CA ALA A 171 -24.59 21.93 -11.58
C ALA A 171 -23.89 20.98 -10.60
N GLN A 172 -24.34 20.94 -9.34
CA GLN A 172 -23.81 20.04 -8.32
C GLN A 172 -23.98 18.57 -8.69
N ASN A 173 -25.16 18.14 -9.12
CA ASN A 173 -25.37 16.78 -9.61
C ASN A 173 -24.44 16.45 -10.79
N GLY A 174 -24.26 17.40 -11.72
CA GLY A 174 -23.29 17.27 -12.81
C GLY A 174 -21.86 17.06 -12.31
N ILE A 175 -21.43 17.83 -11.30
CA ILE A 175 -20.08 17.67 -10.73
C ILE A 175 -19.94 16.32 -10.00
N LEU A 176 -20.97 15.83 -9.30
CA LEU A 176 -20.93 14.50 -8.64
C LEU A 176 -20.85 13.34 -9.64
N ILE A 177 -21.55 13.46 -10.76
CA ILE A 177 -21.46 12.48 -11.85
C ILE A 177 -20.04 12.53 -12.43
N PHE A 178 -19.52 13.73 -12.69
CA PHE A 178 -18.16 13.89 -13.21
C PHE A 178 -17.11 13.31 -12.25
N SER A 179 -17.20 13.61 -10.95
CA SER A 179 -16.30 13.03 -9.95
C SER A 179 -16.43 11.50 -9.88
N GLY A 180 -17.66 10.97 -9.98
CA GLY A 180 -17.89 9.53 -10.07
C GLY A 180 -17.25 8.87 -11.30
N ILE A 181 -17.32 9.51 -12.48
CA ILE A 181 -16.65 9.04 -13.71
C ILE A 181 -15.12 9.07 -13.52
N THR A 182 -14.57 10.14 -12.95
CA THR A 182 -13.12 10.21 -12.68
C THR A 182 -12.68 9.13 -11.68
N ALA A 183 -13.49 8.85 -10.65
CA ALA A 183 -13.23 7.77 -9.70
C ALA A 183 -13.27 6.39 -10.36
N LEU A 184 -14.19 6.16 -11.31
CA LEU A 184 -14.24 4.94 -12.11
C LEU A 184 -12.98 4.74 -12.96
N ILE A 185 -12.55 5.79 -13.68
CA ILE A 185 -11.34 5.76 -14.52
C ILE A 185 -10.11 5.49 -13.65
N LEU A 186 -9.99 6.18 -12.51
CA LEU A 186 -8.87 6.01 -11.59
C LEU A 186 -8.84 4.59 -11.00
N ASN A 187 -9.99 4.05 -10.61
CA ASN A 187 -10.09 2.69 -10.10
C ASN A 187 -9.70 1.66 -11.17
N PHE A 188 -10.14 1.85 -12.41
CA PHE A 188 -9.74 0.99 -13.53
C PHE A 188 -8.22 1.03 -13.76
N HIS A 189 -7.63 2.21 -13.84
CA HIS A 189 -6.20 2.37 -14.06
C HIS A 189 -5.36 1.79 -12.91
N TYR A 190 -5.81 1.95 -11.68
CA TYR A 190 -5.18 1.37 -10.50
C TYR A 190 -5.18 -0.16 -10.56
N GLN A 191 -6.34 -0.79 -10.83
CA GLN A 191 -6.46 -2.24 -10.90
C GLN A 191 -5.60 -2.81 -12.03
N TYR A 192 -5.64 -2.19 -13.21
CA TYR A 192 -4.79 -2.56 -14.35
C TYR A 192 -3.29 -2.49 -14.02
N THR A 193 -2.85 -1.41 -13.36
CA THR A 193 -1.44 -1.25 -12.97
C THR A 193 -1.02 -2.30 -11.95
N LYS A 194 -1.90 -2.62 -10.99
CA LYS A 194 -1.64 -3.64 -9.97
C LYS A 194 -1.51 -5.04 -10.57
N GLU A 195 -2.40 -5.40 -11.48
CA GLU A 195 -2.34 -6.69 -12.19
C GLU A 195 -1.04 -6.79 -12.99
N ARG A 196 -0.71 -5.75 -13.76
CA ARG A 196 0.52 -5.71 -14.55
C ARG A 196 1.79 -5.79 -13.70
N LEU A 197 1.83 -5.12 -12.55
CA LEU A 197 2.96 -5.23 -11.61
C LEU A 197 3.12 -6.67 -11.10
N SER A 198 2.01 -7.33 -10.75
CA SER A 198 2.02 -8.73 -10.31
C SER A 198 2.48 -9.67 -11.42
N GLU A 199 2.06 -9.46 -12.66
CA GLU A 199 2.51 -10.25 -13.82
C GLU A 199 4.00 -10.06 -14.08
N MET A 200 4.49 -8.81 -14.05
CA MET A 200 5.91 -8.51 -14.22
C MET A 200 6.78 -9.14 -13.12
N GLU A 201 6.32 -9.12 -11.87
CA GLU A 201 7.00 -9.78 -10.76
C GLU A 201 7.08 -11.30 -10.98
N GLN A 202 6.00 -11.92 -11.43
CA GLN A 202 5.96 -13.35 -11.75
C GLN A 202 6.87 -13.69 -12.94
N GLU A 203 6.88 -12.88 -13.99
CA GLU A 203 7.75 -13.07 -15.16
C GLU A 203 9.22 -12.97 -14.77
N LEU A 204 9.58 -12.02 -13.89
CA LEU A 204 10.94 -11.89 -13.36
C LEU A 204 11.36 -13.13 -12.56
N VAL A 205 10.51 -13.59 -11.64
CA VAL A 205 10.77 -14.80 -10.84
C VAL A 205 10.90 -16.03 -11.75
N TYR A 206 10.04 -16.16 -12.76
CA TYR A 206 10.09 -17.25 -13.73
C TYR A 206 11.39 -17.21 -14.54
N SER A 207 11.77 -16.05 -15.09
CA SER A 207 13.00 -15.86 -15.86
C SER A 207 14.24 -16.22 -15.04
N GLN A 208 14.30 -15.76 -13.78
CA GLN A 208 15.38 -16.12 -12.86
C GLN A 208 15.44 -17.63 -12.59
N SER A 209 14.28 -18.27 -12.37
CA SER A 209 14.18 -19.72 -12.17
C SER A 209 14.64 -20.51 -13.39
N VAL A 210 14.28 -20.08 -14.60
CA VAL A 210 14.72 -20.70 -15.86
C VAL A 210 16.23 -20.58 -16.03
N ILE A 211 16.82 -19.39 -15.84
CA ILE A 211 18.28 -19.18 -15.91
C ILE A 211 18.99 -20.09 -14.92
N LYS A 212 18.51 -20.14 -13.67
CA LYS A 212 19.06 -21.01 -12.64
C LYS A 212 18.99 -22.48 -13.03
N SER A 213 17.86 -22.92 -13.59
CA SER A 213 17.67 -24.30 -14.06
C SER A 213 18.61 -24.64 -15.23
N ILE A 214 18.84 -23.70 -16.15
CA ILE A 214 19.80 -23.87 -17.25
C ILE A 214 21.21 -24.03 -16.69
N ILE A 215 21.66 -23.14 -15.81
CA ILE A 215 22.99 -23.19 -15.18
C ILE A 215 23.19 -24.50 -14.42
N GLU A 216 22.17 -24.94 -13.68
CA GLU A 216 22.20 -26.18 -12.91
C GLU A 216 22.25 -27.43 -13.80
N SER A 217 21.72 -27.36 -15.02
CA SER A 217 21.77 -28.48 -15.98
C SER A 217 23.14 -28.69 -16.63
N ILE A 218 24.03 -27.69 -16.56
CA ILE A 218 25.37 -27.75 -17.13
C ILE A 218 26.25 -28.64 -16.26
N ARG A 219 26.82 -29.71 -16.85
CA ARG A 219 27.64 -30.71 -16.14
C ARG A 219 29.05 -30.25 -15.75
N THR A 220 29.48 -29.09 -16.25
CA THR A 220 30.77 -28.49 -15.90
C THR A 220 30.57 -27.46 -14.78
N PRO A 221 31.56 -27.23 -13.90
CA PRO A 221 31.54 -26.12 -12.96
C PRO A 221 31.33 -24.78 -13.69
N VAL A 222 30.33 -24.01 -13.27
CA VAL A 222 30.02 -22.68 -13.80
C VAL A 222 29.85 -21.70 -12.65
N ILE A 223 30.58 -20.58 -12.73
CA ILE A 223 30.50 -19.44 -11.81
C ILE A 223 30.09 -18.20 -12.59
N ILE A 224 29.13 -17.45 -12.05
CA ILE A 224 28.73 -16.13 -12.53
C ILE A 224 29.14 -15.10 -11.49
N PHE A 225 29.91 -14.11 -11.89
CA PHE A 225 30.32 -12.99 -11.06
C PHE A 225 30.03 -11.66 -11.75
N ASP A 226 29.89 -10.59 -10.95
CA ASP A 226 29.60 -9.25 -11.43
C ASP A 226 30.87 -8.44 -11.77
N GLU A 227 30.69 -7.21 -12.25
CA GLU A 227 31.80 -6.30 -12.58
C GLU A 227 32.71 -5.95 -11.40
N THR A 228 32.22 -6.12 -10.17
CA THR A 228 32.99 -5.92 -8.93
C THR A 228 33.71 -7.19 -8.49
N GLU A 229 33.72 -8.21 -9.35
CA GLU A 229 34.33 -9.52 -9.15
C GLU A 229 33.66 -10.33 -8.03
N ILE A 230 32.42 -9.99 -7.66
CA ILE A 230 31.68 -10.70 -6.62
C ILE A 230 30.90 -11.83 -7.27
N ILE A 231 31.00 -13.03 -6.69
CA ILE A 231 30.27 -14.21 -7.16
C ILE A 231 28.78 -14.02 -6.86
N VAL A 232 27.97 -13.99 -7.92
CA VAL A 232 26.51 -13.82 -7.87
C VAL A 232 25.81 -15.18 -7.82
N GLU A 233 26.26 -16.15 -8.62
CA GLU A 233 25.60 -17.45 -8.75
C GLU A 233 26.61 -18.55 -9.15
N SER A 234 26.33 -19.80 -8.79
CA SER A 234 27.13 -20.97 -9.17
C SER A 234 26.24 -22.22 -9.22
N ASN A 235 26.56 -23.18 -10.09
CA ASN A 235 25.87 -24.48 -10.11
C ASN A 235 26.38 -25.44 -9.01
N SER A 236 25.64 -26.53 -8.77
CA SER A 236 26.05 -27.57 -7.80
C SER A 236 27.39 -28.24 -8.10
N HIS A 237 27.76 -28.35 -9.38
CA HIS A 237 29.06 -28.90 -9.78
C HIS A 237 30.23 -28.04 -9.29
N THR A 238 30.08 -26.71 -9.28
CA THR A 238 31.08 -25.80 -8.69
C THR A 238 31.20 -26.00 -7.19
N LEU A 239 30.06 -26.10 -6.50
CA LEU A 239 30.03 -26.32 -5.05
C LEU A 239 30.72 -27.64 -4.67
N SER A 240 30.50 -28.67 -5.48
CA SER A 240 31.14 -29.98 -5.33
C SER A 240 32.64 -29.95 -5.63
N LEU A 241 33.06 -29.14 -6.62
CA LEU A 241 34.48 -28.97 -6.96
C LEU A 241 35.24 -28.28 -5.84
N LEU A 242 34.68 -27.20 -5.29
CA LEU A 242 35.33 -26.36 -4.27
C LEU A 242 35.11 -26.87 -2.84
N ASN A 243 34.34 -27.95 -2.65
CA ASN A 243 33.88 -28.44 -1.35
C ASN A 243 33.22 -27.34 -0.48
N GLN A 244 32.52 -26.38 -1.11
CA GLN A 244 31.91 -25.23 -0.42
C GLN A 244 30.39 -25.27 -0.45
N SER A 245 29.78 -24.75 0.62
CA SER A 245 28.34 -24.47 0.63
C SER A 245 28.02 -23.21 -0.18
N LYS A 246 26.81 -23.15 -0.77
CA LYS A 246 26.37 -21.99 -1.57
C LYS A 246 26.45 -20.67 -0.80
N ASN A 247 26.06 -20.68 0.47
CA ASN A 247 26.09 -19.49 1.33
C ASN A 247 27.52 -19.00 1.61
N ASN A 248 28.51 -19.88 1.53
CA ASN A 248 29.91 -19.51 1.70
C ASN A 248 30.55 -19.02 0.39
N LEU A 249 30.04 -19.42 -0.77
CA LEU A 249 30.63 -19.06 -2.08
C LEU A 249 30.03 -17.77 -2.65
N THR A 250 28.70 -17.61 -2.56
CA THR A 250 28.01 -16.41 -3.05
C THR A 250 28.38 -15.19 -2.21
N GLY A 251 28.74 -14.07 -2.85
CA GLY A 251 29.19 -12.85 -2.18
C GLY A 251 30.70 -12.78 -1.92
N LYS A 252 31.46 -13.87 -2.10
CA LYS A 252 32.93 -13.80 -2.10
C LYS A 252 33.44 -13.20 -3.40
N ARG A 253 34.66 -12.64 -3.35
CA ARG A 253 35.37 -12.22 -4.56
C ARG A 253 35.93 -13.43 -5.29
N ILE A 254 35.79 -13.47 -6.61
CA ILE A 254 36.27 -14.57 -7.45
C ILE A 254 37.78 -14.83 -7.27
N ARG A 255 38.57 -13.76 -7.09
CA ARG A 255 40.03 -13.84 -6.86
C ARG A 255 40.41 -14.69 -5.65
N SER A 256 39.56 -14.74 -4.61
CA SER A 256 39.83 -15.52 -3.40
C SER A 256 39.86 -17.04 -3.64
N LEU A 257 39.40 -17.49 -4.80
CA LEU A 257 39.44 -18.89 -5.19
C LEU A 257 40.74 -19.27 -5.92
N PHE A 258 41.56 -18.31 -6.34
CA PHE A 258 42.79 -18.57 -7.08
C PHE A 258 44.00 -18.61 -6.14
N PHE A 259 44.96 -19.49 -6.44
CA PHE A 259 46.19 -19.61 -5.65
C PHE A 259 47.14 -18.42 -5.82
N ASP A 260 47.16 -17.78 -6.99
CA ASP A 260 48.05 -16.66 -7.30
C ASP A 260 47.26 -15.37 -7.62
N ASP A 261 47.20 -14.45 -6.65
CA ASP A 261 46.49 -13.17 -6.74
C ASP A 261 47.07 -12.24 -7.82
N LEU A 262 48.36 -12.37 -8.15
CA LEU A 262 49.03 -11.50 -9.15
C LEU A 262 48.56 -11.79 -10.58
N MET A 263 48.14 -13.03 -10.87
CA MET A 263 47.65 -13.44 -12.18
C MET A 263 46.28 -12.83 -12.52
N MET A 264 45.45 -12.48 -11.52
CA MET A 264 44.08 -12.02 -11.74
C MET A 264 43.96 -10.58 -12.23
N ALA A 265 44.88 -9.68 -11.88
CA ALA A 265 44.83 -8.29 -12.35
C ALA A 265 45.05 -8.22 -13.87
N ASP A 266 46.05 -8.96 -14.37
CA ASP A 266 46.32 -9.08 -15.79
C ASP A 266 45.20 -9.83 -16.51
N PHE A 267 44.64 -10.87 -15.88
CA PHE A 267 43.51 -11.65 -16.37
C PHE A 267 42.27 -10.77 -16.64
N LEU A 268 41.90 -9.93 -15.68
CA LEU A 268 40.75 -9.03 -15.82
C LEU A 268 41.02 -7.91 -16.82
N SER A 269 42.26 -7.43 -16.92
CA SER A 269 42.65 -6.46 -17.94
C SER A 269 42.52 -7.05 -19.35
N LEU A 270 42.93 -8.31 -19.53
CA LEU A 270 42.82 -9.03 -20.79
C LEU A 270 41.34 -9.28 -21.13
N LEU A 271 40.54 -9.78 -20.18
CA LEU A 271 39.09 -9.98 -20.33
C LEU A 271 38.36 -8.70 -20.75
N LYS A 272 38.75 -7.53 -20.20
CA LYS A 272 38.19 -6.23 -20.58
C LYS A 272 38.47 -5.85 -22.03
N SER A 273 39.61 -6.28 -22.59
CA SER A 273 40.02 -5.95 -23.96
C SER A 273 39.53 -6.95 -25.01
N THR A 274 39.48 -8.24 -24.69
CA THR A 274 39.15 -9.32 -25.65
C THR A 274 37.71 -9.81 -25.54
N GLY A 275 37.06 -9.65 -24.37
CA GLY A 275 35.70 -10.14 -24.10
C GLY A 275 35.58 -11.65 -23.83
N GLU A 276 36.64 -12.41 -24.08
CA GLU A 276 36.75 -13.84 -23.80
C GLU A 276 38.19 -14.19 -23.42
N LEU A 277 38.34 -15.12 -22.49
CA LEU A 277 39.63 -15.57 -21.99
C LEU A 277 39.60 -17.08 -21.74
N ASN A 278 40.65 -17.77 -22.15
CA ASN A 278 40.91 -19.17 -21.85
C ASN A 278 42.33 -19.30 -21.28
N THR A 279 42.47 -19.77 -20.04
CA THR A 279 43.77 -19.99 -19.40
C THR A 279 43.74 -21.24 -18.52
N ASP A 280 44.91 -21.76 -18.19
CA ASP A 280 45.06 -22.76 -17.15
C ASP A 280 45.31 -22.07 -15.80
N ALA A 281 44.58 -22.49 -14.77
CA ALA A 281 44.66 -21.89 -13.44
C ALA A 281 44.58 -22.94 -12.35
N VAL A 282 45.01 -22.58 -11.14
CA VAL A 282 44.89 -23.42 -9.94
C VAL A 282 43.92 -22.75 -8.98
N LEU A 283 42.83 -23.46 -8.67
CA LEU A 283 41.85 -23.06 -7.68
C LEU A 283 42.16 -23.68 -6.32
N ILE A 284 41.77 -23.00 -5.25
CA ILE A 284 41.85 -23.49 -3.86
C ILE A 284 40.44 -23.82 -3.36
N ALA A 285 40.22 -25.06 -2.95
CA ALA A 285 39.00 -25.48 -2.26
C ALA A 285 39.00 -25.10 -0.77
N GLU A 286 37.86 -25.22 -0.07
CA GLU A 286 37.74 -24.85 1.36
C GLU A 286 38.70 -25.63 2.28
N ASP A 287 39.04 -26.85 1.89
CA ASP A 287 40.00 -27.72 2.60
C ASP A 287 41.48 -27.41 2.28
N GLY A 288 41.74 -26.39 1.45
CA GLY A 288 43.07 -25.99 1.01
C GLY A 288 43.64 -26.85 -0.13
N THR A 289 42.83 -27.73 -0.74
CA THR A 289 43.29 -28.53 -1.88
C THR A 289 43.44 -27.66 -3.14
N GLU A 290 44.55 -27.86 -3.84
CA GLU A 290 44.86 -27.22 -5.12
C GLU A 290 44.26 -28.03 -6.27
N ILE A 291 43.38 -27.39 -7.05
CA ILE A 291 42.65 -28.02 -8.14
C ILE A 291 43.07 -27.36 -9.45
N PRO A 292 43.84 -28.06 -10.31
CA PRO A 292 44.17 -27.53 -11.64
C PRO A 292 42.92 -27.55 -12.52
N VAL A 293 42.59 -26.39 -13.09
CA VAL A 293 41.41 -26.21 -13.96
C VAL A 293 41.77 -25.43 -15.20
N GLN A 294 41.10 -25.75 -16.30
CA GLN A 294 41.03 -24.84 -17.44
C GLN A 294 39.91 -23.83 -17.19
N PHE A 295 40.29 -22.56 -17.05
CA PHE A 295 39.38 -21.48 -16.73
C PHE A 295 39.00 -20.72 -18.00
N ILE A 296 37.73 -20.88 -18.41
CA ILE A 296 37.15 -20.22 -19.57
C ILE A 296 36.18 -19.16 -19.06
N VAL A 297 36.44 -17.90 -19.40
CA VAL A 297 35.59 -16.78 -19.03
C VAL A 297 35.12 -16.07 -20.27
N ARG A 298 33.81 -15.86 -20.36
CA ARG A 298 33.19 -15.08 -21.42
C ARG A 298 32.34 -13.98 -20.81
N ARG A 299 32.47 -12.79 -21.36
CA ARG A 299 31.68 -11.63 -20.94
C ARG A 299 30.31 -11.63 -21.63
N PHE A 300 29.25 -11.33 -20.88
CA PHE A 300 27.90 -11.25 -21.42
C PHE A 300 27.37 -9.80 -21.34
N TYR A 301 26.91 -9.26 -22.46
CA TYR A 301 26.34 -7.91 -22.51
C TYR A 301 24.85 -7.92 -22.17
N LYS A 302 24.40 -6.97 -21.34
CA LYS A 302 22.97 -6.73 -21.10
C LYS A 302 22.64 -5.27 -21.42
N ASN A 303 21.75 -5.04 -22.39
CA ASN A 303 21.22 -3.72 -22.77
C ASN A 303 22.28 -2.62 -23.00
N ASN A 304 23.31 -2.89 -23.82
CA ASN A 304 24.39 -1.92 -24.11
C ASN A 304 25.15 -1.40 -22.87
N LYS A 305 24.93 -1.99 -21.70
CA LYS A 305 25.73 -1.76 -20.51
C LYS A 305 26.59 -2.99 -20.24
N GLN A 306 27.83 -2.65 -19.93
CA GLN A 306 28.88 -3.54 -19.51
C GLN A 306 28.43 -4.26 -18.23
N PHE A 307 28.58 -5.59 -18.21
CA PHE A 307 28.50 -6.46 -17.04
C PHE A 307 29.62 -7.50 -17.14
#